data_AF-A0A6J6VD37-F1
#
_entry.id   AF-A0A6J6VD37-F1
#
_cell.length_a   1.000
_cell.length_b   1.000
_cell.length_c   1.000
_cell.angle_alpha   90.00
_cell.angle_beta   90.00
_cell.angle_gamma   90.00
#
_symmetry.space_group_name_H-M   'P 1'
#
loop_
_entity.id
_entity.type
_entity.pdbx_description
1 polymer ?
#
loop_
_entity_poly.entity_id
_entity_poly.type
_entity_poly.pdbx_seq_one_letter_code
_entity_poly.pdbx_strand_id
1 'polypeptide(L)'
;MNRLGVRSAALALLVSVLAGLAAGLLPGRAERPTDYDSAGLAAAEASAPGDRVRAAIEGVLEDGLHVAPELEGELGPSELAPVEQVVADSPVPLFVVWWEPSYDAGYSTDYAAMAQLRVGVGEQGYYAIVSRGSGVLVEANGLSSPFVDANGMGRPGDALLRLVEELSQVPPEPPYDGEGSDYWGGPGGGLLAGVLFVGLGYAALVPVVWLVGKVVR
;
A
#
# COMPACT_ATOMS: atom_id res chain seq x y z
N MET A 1 -14.77 8.56 51.47
CA MET A 1 -13.53 8.44 50.65
C MET A 1 -12.94 7.06 50.86
N ASN A 2 -13.26 6.10 50.00
CA ASN A 2 -12.66 4.75 50.07
C ASN A 2 -11.23 4.85 49.55
N ARG A 3 -10.24 4.70 50.45
CA ARG A 3 -8.85 4.53 50.05
C ARG A 3 -8.80 3.32 49.13
N LEU A 4 -8.33 3.50 47.90
CA LEU A 4 -7.90 2.38 47.05
C LEU A 4 -6.87 1.59 47.88
N GLY A 5 -7.32 0.48 48.45
CA GLY A 5 -6.48 -0.35 49.28
C GLY A 5 -5.36 -0.93 48.42
N VAL A 6 -4.20 -1.18 49.02
CA VAL A 6 -3.06 -1.86 48.37
C VAL A 6 -3.51 -3.12 47.61
N ARG A 7 -4.54 -3.80 48.13
CA ARG A 7 -5.18 -4.97 47.50
C ARG A 7 -5.83 -4.67 46.13
N SER A 8 -6.49 -3.52 45.98
CA SER A 8 -7.13 -3.11 44.72
C SER A 8 -6.08 -2.76 43.66
N ALA A 9 -4.98 -2.11 44.06
CA ALA A 9 -3.87 -1.79 43.17
C ALA A 9 -3.14 -3.07 42.71
N ALA A 10 -2.89 -4.00 43.62
CA ALA A 10 -2.27 -5.29 43.29
C ALA A 10 -3.15 -6.13 42.35
N LEU A 11 -4.47 -6.15 42.56
CA LEU A 11 -5.41 -6.86 41.69
C LEU A 11 -5.43 -6.25 40.28
N ALA A 12 -5.45 -4.93 40.17
CA ALA A 12 -5.42 -4.23 38.88
C ALA A 12 -4.11 -4.52 38.13
N LEU A 13 -2.97 -4.51 38.83
CA LEU A 13 -1.67 -4.83 38.23
C LEU A 13 -1.63 -6.28 37.73
N LEU A 14 -2.15 -7.22 38.53
CA LEU A 14 -2.24 -8.63 38.14
C LEU A 14 -3.12 -8.82 36.90
N VAL A 15 -4.30 -8.19 36.86
CA VAL A 15 -5.21 -8.27 35.71
C VAL A 15 -4.57 -7.69 34.45
N SER A 16 -3.86 -6.55 34.55
CA SER A 16 -3.15 -5.96 33.41
C SER A 16 -2.01 -6.84 32.91
N VAL A 17 -1.22 -7.44 33.83
CA VAL A 17 -0.14 -8.36 33.46
C VAL A 17 -0.70 -9.63 32.82
N LEU A 18 -1.77 -10.19 33.38
CA LEU A 18 -2.44 -11.36 32.81
C LEU A 18 -3.09 -11.06 31.45
N ALA A 19 -3.67 -9.88 31.26
CA ALA A 19 -4.19 -9.45 29.97
C ALA A 19 -3.08 -9.26 28.93
N GLY A 20 -1.94 -8.70 29.31
CA GLY A 20 -0.76 -8.56 28.45
C GLY A 20 -0.13 -9.92 28.09
N LEU A 21 -0.01 -10.82 29.08
CA LEU A 21 0.48 -12.18 28.84
C LEU A 21 -0.50 -12.99 27.99
N ALA A 22 -1.80 -12.89 28.23
CA ALA A 22 -2.82 -13.52 27.40
C ALA A 22 -2.76 -12.99 25.97
N ALA A 23 -2.62 -11.67 25.78
CA ALA A 23 -2.47 -11.07 24.45
C ALA A 23 -1.18 -11.50 23.74
N GLY A 24 -0.07 -11.69 24.47
CA GLY A 24 1.21 -12.13 23.89
C GLY A 24 1.37 -13.65 23.70
N LEU A 25 0.66 -14.46 24.49
CA LEU A 25 0.70 -15.94 24.41
C LEU A 25 -0.41 -16.52 23.54
N LEU A 26 -1.51 -15.78 23.32
CA LEU A 26 -2.42 -16.11 22.24
C LEU A 26 -1.62 -15.99 20.95
N PRO A 27 -1.40 -17.07 20.19
CA PRO A 27 -0.78 -16.96 18.90
C PRO A 27 -1.61 -15.93 18.14
N GLY A 28 -0.97 -14.86 17.71
CA GLY A 28 -1.54 -13.87 16.80
C GLY A 28 -1.83 -14.52 15.46
N ARG A 29 -2.68 -15.55 15.43
CA ARG A 29 -3.50 -15.91 14.29
C ARG A 29 -4.60 -14.86 14.20
N ALA A 30 -4.22 -13.60 14.03
CA ALA A 30 -4.84 -12.94 12.91
C ALA A 30 -4.44 -13.83 11.75
N GLU A 31 -5.36 -14.66 11.23
CA GLU A 31 -5.29 -14.97 9.82
C GLU A 31 -4.90 -13.66 9.18
N ARG A 32 -3.68 -13.59 8.59
CA ARG A 32 -3.22 -12.40 7.87
C ARG A 32 -4.48 -11.90 7.17
N PRO A 33 -4.99 -10.69 7.47
CA PRO A 33 -6.10 -10.14 6.71
C PRO A 33 -5.68 -10.43 5.28
N THR A 34 -6.43 -11.29 4.59
CA THR A 34 -6.03 -11.88 3.29
C THR A 34 -5.30 -10.78 2.57
N ASP A 35 -3.99 -10.96 2.37
CA ASP A 35 -3.05 -9.90 2.02
C ASP A 35 -3.81 -8.93 1.12
N TYR A 36 -4.02 -7.67 1.51
CA TYR A 36 -5.09 -6.84 0.89
C TYR A 36 -5.05 -6.91 -0.65
N ASP A 37 -3.84 -7.11 -1.18
CA ASP A 37 -3.52 -7.48 -2.55
C ASP A 37 -4.22 -8.77 -3.05
N SER A 38 -4.09 -9.91 -2.37
CA SER A 38 -4.75 -11.19 -2.69
C SER A 38 -6.28 -11.11 -2.82
N ALA A 39 -6.97 -10.35 -1.96
CA ALA A 39 -8.42 -10.18 -2.07
C ALA A 39 -8.79 -9.30 -3.29
N GLY A 40 -7.99 -8.26 -3.56
CA GLY A 40 -8.14 -7.41 -4.73
C GLY A 40 -7.90 -8.17 -6.03
N LEU A 41 -6.84 -8.97 -6.10
CA LEU A 41 -6.50 -9.83 -7.24
C LEU A 41 -7.57 -10.92 -7.45
N ALA A 42 -8.02 -11.61 -6.41
CA ALA A 42 -9.09 -12.60 -6.53
C ALA A 42 -10.41 -11.98 -7.01
N ALA A 43 -10.75 -10.77 -6.54
CA ALA A 43 -11.91 -10.04 -7.02
C ALA A 43 -11.75 -9.63 -8.49
N ALA A 44 -10.55 -9.19 -8.89
CA ALA A 44 -10.23 -8.87 -10.28
C ALA A 44 -10.33 -10.12 -11.18
N GLU A 45 -9.77 -11.27 -10.78
CA GLU A 45 -9.90 -12.56 -11.49
C GLU A 45 -11.35 -13.03 -11.64
N ALA A 46 -12.19 -12.78 -10.63
CA ALA A 46 -13.60 -13.15 -10.65
C ALA A 46 -14.49 -12.21 -11.50
N SER A 47 -13.94 -11.11 -12.03
CA SER A 47 -14.68 -10.09 -12.76
C SER A 47 -14.07 -9.82 -14.14
N ALA A 48 -14.88 -9.39 -15.10
CA ALA A 48 -14.35 -8.89 -16.36
C ALA A 48 -13.76 -7.48 -16.13
N PRO A 49 -12.57 -7.16 -16.69
CA PRO A 49 -12.05 -5.80 -16.65
C PRO A 49 -13.04 -4.81 -17.28
N GLY A 50 -13.14 -3.61 -16.69
CA GLY A 50 -13.89 -2.51 -17.29
C GLY A 50 -13.33 -2.13 -18.67
N ASP A 51 -14.14 -1.49 -19.51
CA ASP A 51 -13.77 -1.22 -20.91
C ASP A 51 -12.47 -0.40 -21.04
N ARG A 52 -12.27 0.57 -20.15
CA ARG A 52 -11.04 1.38 -20.10
C ARG A 52 -9.81 0.56 -19.71
N VAL A 53 -9.94 -0.31 -18.70
CA VAL A 53 -8.84 -1.18 -18.27
C VAL A 53 -8.55 -2.22 -19.35
N ARG A 54 -9.57 -2.73 -20.03
CA ARG A 54 -9.41 -3.66 -21.16
C ARG A 54 -8.59 -3.04 -22.29
N ALA A 55 -8.92 -1.81 -22.70
CA ALA A 55 -8.14 -1.08 -23.71
C ALA A 55 -6.69 -0.85 -23.23
N ALA A 56 -6.49 -0.56 -21.94
CA ALA A 56 -5.15 -0.41 -21.38
C ALA A 56 -4.36 -1.72 -21.38
N ILE A 57 -4.99 -2.86 -21.03
CA ILE A 57 -4.38 -4.19 -21.10
C ILE A 57 -3.92 -4.48 -22.54
N GLU A 58 -4.79 -4.24 -23.52
CA GLU A 58 -4.46 -4.44 -24.93
C GLU A 58 -3.27 -3.58 -25.36
N GLY A 59 -3.27 -2.28 -25.00
CA GLY A 59 -2.19 -1.37 -25.36
C GLY A 59 -0.84 -1.71 -24.70
N VAL A 60 -0.82 -2.03 -23.40
CA VAL A 60 0.45 -2.37 -22.72
C VAL A 60 0.99 -3.74 -23.14
N LEU A 61 0.15 -4.65 -23.63
CA LEU A 61 0.62 -5.93 -24.20
C LEU A 61 1.30 -5.75 -25.56
N GLU A 62 1.00 -4.68 -26.29
CA GLU A 62 1.65 -4.37 -27.57
C GLU A 62 3.03 -3.74 -27.36
N ASP A 63 3.10 -2.65 -26.59
CA ASP A 63 4.31 -1.82 -26.51
C ASP A 63 4.80 -1.53 -25.07
N GLY A 64 4.15 -2.09 -24.05
CA GLY A 64 4.44 -1.81 -22.63
C GLY A 64 3.94 -0.43 -22.13
N LEU A 65 3.40 0.40 -23.02
CA LEU A 65 2.86 1.72 -22.72
C LEU A 65 1.46 1.90 -23.32
N HIS A 66 0.51 2.35 -22.51
CA HIS A 66 -0.81 2.78 -22.97
C HIS A 66 -1.06 4.24 -22.55
N VAL A 67 -1.35 5.09 -23.53
CA VAL A 67 -1.84 6.45 -23.31
C VAL A 67 -3.32 6.47 -23.65
N ALA A 68 -4.16 6.85 -22.70
CA ALA A 68 -5.60 6.83 -22.90
C ALA A 68 -6.06 7.87 -23.94
N PRO A 69 -7.13 7.60 -24.72
CA PRO A 69 -7.55 8.44 -25.83
C PRO A 69 -7.83 9.92 -25.47
N GLU A 70 -8.33 10.19 -24.27
CA GLU A 70 -8.59 11.56 -23.81
C GLU A 70 -7.32 12.40 -23.59
N LEU A 71 -6.15 11.77 -23.61
CA LEU A 71 -4.84 12.41 -23.53
C LEU A 71 -4.11 12.42 -24.88
N GLU A 72 -4.76 11.94 -25.95
CA GLU A 72 -4.24 12.06 -27.30
C GLU A 72 -4.02 13.54 -27.65
N GLY A 73 -2.79 13.86 -28.06
CA GLY A 73 -2.39 15.23 -28.37
C GLY A 73 -1.82 16.02 -27.19
N GLU A 74 -1.92 15.53 -25.95
CA GLU A 74 -1.14 16.09 -24.83
C GLU A 74 0.33 15.66 -24.88
N LEU A 75 0.58 14.43 -25.35
CA LEU A 75 1.92 13.87 -25.52
C LEU A 75 2.21 13.76 -27.02
N GLY A 76 3.19 14.55 -27.48
CA GLY A 76 3.64 14.50 -28.87
C GLY A 76 4.51 13.26 -29.15
N PRO A 77 4.66 12.81 -30.41
CA PRO A 77 5.54 11.69 -30.75
C PRO A 77 6.99 11.88 -30.30
N SER A 78 7.48 13.12 -30.28
CA SER A 78 8.82 13.45 -29.78
C SER A 78 8.97 13.32 -28.26
N GLU A 79 7.87 13.42 -27.51
CA GLU A 79 7.84 13.26 -26.05
C GLU A 79 7.65 11.79 -25.67
N LEU A 80 6.94 11.01 -26.49
CA LEU A 80 6.73 9.57 -26.27
C LEU A 80 7.92 8.70 -26.70
N ALA A 81 8.61 9.04 -27.78
CA ALA A 81 9.70 8.21 -28.29
C ALA A 81 10.79 7.87 -27.25
N PRO A 82 11.24 8.80 -26.37
CA PRO A 82 12.17 8.47 -25.29
C PRO A 82 11.55 7.54 -24.24
N VAL A 83 10.26 7.69 -23.93
CA VAL A 83 9.54 6.84 -22.96
C VAL A 83 9.43 5.42 -23.50
N GLU A 84 8.96 5.27 -24.73
CA GLU A 84 8.84 3.99 -25.44
C GLU A 84 10.19 3.27 -25.52
N GLN A 85 11.27 4.01 -25.79
CA GLN A 85 12.61 3.46 -25.80
C GLN A 85 13.01 2.91 -24.42
N VAL A 86 12.79 3.65 -23.33
CA VAL A 86 13.11 3.17 -21.97
C VAL A 86 12.28 1.95 -21.59
N VAL A 87 10.99 1.93 -21.96
CA VAL A 87 10.10 0.77 -21.75
C VAL A 87 10.62 -0.46 -22.50
N ALA A 88 11.00 -0.31 -23.77
CA ALA A 88 11.51 -1.40 -24.60
C ALA A 88 12.90 -1.91 -24.16
N ASP A 89 13.77 -1.02 -23.68
CA ASP A 89 15.13 -1.36 -23.23
C ASP A 89 15.19 -1.84 -21.76
N SER A 90 14.07 -1.81 -21.04
CA SER A 90 14.02 -2.13 -19.61
C SER A 90 14.39 -3.60 -19.35
N PRO A 91 15.24 -3.90 -18.33
CA PRO A 91 15.61 -5.27 -17.98
C PRO A 91 14.44 -6.07 -17.36
N VAL A 92 13.42 -5.37 -16.86
CA VAL A 92 12.17 -5.93 -16.32
C VAL A 92 11.01 -5.38 -17.16
N PRO A 93 10.05 -6.23 -17.60
CA PRO A 93 8.89 -5.73 -18.34
C PRO A 93 8.16 -4.62 -17.57
N LEU A 94 7.93 -3.49 -18.24
CA LEU A 94 7.17 -2.37 -17.71
C LEU A 94 5.81 -2.31 -18.40
N PHE A 95 4.75 -2.19 -17.61
CA PHE A 95 3.37 -2.05 -18.09
C PHE A 95 2.80 -0.73 -17.55
N VAL A 96 2.94 0.34 -18.33
CA VAL A 96 2.66 1.70 -17.89
C VAL A 96 1.41 2.22 -18.57
N VAL A 97 0.50 2.77 -17.76
CA VAL A 97 -0.76 3.35 -18.22
C VAL A 97 -0.82 4.81 -17.81
N TRP A 98 -0.99 5.71 -18.78
CA TRP A 98 -1.16 7.15 -18.57
C TRP A 98 -2.59 7.57 -18.92
N TRP A 99 -3.38 7.95 -17.93
CA TRP A 99 -4.79 8.34 -18.10
C TRP A 99 -5.27 9.36 -17.06
N GLU A 100 -6.42 10.01 -17.30
CA GLU A 100 -7.01 10.90 -16.30
C GLU A 100 -7.86 10.15 -15.27
N PRO A 101 -7.93 10.57 -13.99
CA PRO A 101 -8.86 9.97 -13.04
C PRO A 101 -10.30 10.14 -13.51
N SER A 102 -11.11 9.08 -13.45
CA SER A 102 -12.53 9.14 -13.83
C SER A 102 -13.37 8.23 -12.95
N TYR A 103 -14.55 8.72 -12.55
CA TYR A 103 -15.54 7.95 -11.79
C TYR A 103 -16.38 7.03 -12.68
N ASP A 104 -16.35 7.24 -14.00
CA ASP A 104 -17.13 6.49 -14.99
C ASP A 104 -16.26 5.50 -15.77
N ALA A 105 -15.09 5.16 -15.24
CA ALA A 105 -14.08 4.35 -15.93
C ALA A 105 -14.31 2.82 -15.87
N GLY A 106 -15.38 2.38 -15.20
CA GLY A 106 -15.70 0.96 -15.06
C GLY A 106 -14.92 0.22 -13.96
N TYR A 107 -14.29 0.94 -13.04
CA TYR A 107 -13.65 0.42 -11.83
C TYR A 107 -13.99 1.31 -10.62
N SER A 108 -13.94 0.74 -9.41
CA SER A 108 -14.33 1.47 -8.18
C SER A 108 -13.23 2.37 -7.62
N THR A 109 -11.96 2.01 -7.85
CA THR A 109 -10.76 2.71 -7.35
C THR A 109 -9.58 2.42 -8.28
N ASP A 110 -8.53 3.24 -8.22
CA ASP A 110 -7.30 3.00 -9.00
C ASP A 110 -6.62 1.67 -8.60
N TYR A 111 -6.75 1.25 -7.34
CA TYR A 111 -6.31 -0.08 -6.89
C TYR A 111 -7.10 -1.22 -7.57
N ALA A 112 -8.40 -1.05 -7.79
CA ALA A 112 -9.19 -2.03 -8.53
C ALA A 112 -8.79 -2.06 -10.02
N ALA A 113 -8.49 -0.91 -10.61
CA ALA A 113 -7.95 -0.82 -11.97
C ALA A 113 -6.58 -1.51 -12.07
N MET A 114 -5.69 -1.27 -11.09
CA MET A 114 -4.37 -1.90 -11.01
C MET A 114 -4.46 -3.43 -10.87
N ALA A 115 -5.37 -3.92 -10.02
CA ALA A 115 -5.59 -5.36 -9.88
C ALA A 115 -6.11 -5.98 -11.19
N GLN A 116 -7.08 -5.33 -11.85
CA GLN A 116 -7.58 -5.78 -13.15
C GLN A 116 -6.50 -5.75 -14.24
N LEU A 117 -5.62 -4.73 -14.25
CA LEU A 117 -4.49 -4.63 -15.17
C LEU A 117 -3.49 -5.77 -14.94
N ARG A 118 -3.07 -6.01 -13.69
CA ARG A 118 -2.13 -7.10 -13.33
C ARG A 118 -2.69 -8.48 -13.69
N VAL A 119 -3.97 -8.73 -13.41
CA VAL A 119 -4.63 -9.99 -13.76
C VAL A 119 -4.80 -10.12 -15.27
N GLY A 120 -5.18 -9.05 -15.96
CA GLY A 120 -5.44 -9.04 -17.39
C GLY A 120 -4.19 -9.21 -18.25
N VAL A 121 -3.08 -8.61 -17.84
CA VAL A 121 -1.76 -8.79 -18.48
C VAL A 121 -1.16 -10.13 -18.07
N GLY A 122 -1.18 -10.47 -16.77
CA GLY A 122 -0.75 -11.78 -16.27
C GLY A 122 0.76 -12.05 -16.32
N GLU A 123 1.56 -11.09 -16.78
CA GLU A 123 3.01 -11.23 -16.93
C GLU A 123 3.76 -10.76 -15.68
N GLN A 124 4.96 -11.30 -15.46
CA GLN A 124 5.88 -10.81 -14.43
C GLN A 124 6.44 -9.45 -14.85
N GLY A 125 6.42 -8.46 -13.96
CA GLY A 125 6.94 -7.13 -14.25
C GLY A 125 6.44 -6.05 -13.30
N TYR A 126 6.76 -4.79 -13.63
CA TYR A 126 6.29 -3.61 -12.92
C TYR A 126 5.12 -2.95 -13.65
N TYR A 127 4.11 -2.56 -12.88
CA TYR A 127 2.87 -1.98 -13.37
C TYR A 127 2.73 -0.59 -12.79
N ALA A 128 2.41 0.40 -13.62
CA ALA A 128 2.21 1.76 -13.18
C ALA A 128 0.95 2.37 -13.79
N ILE A 129 0.12 2.98 -12.94
CA ILE A 129 -0.98 3.85 -13.36
C ILE A 129 -0.61 5.26 -12.99
N VAL A 130 -0.56 6.13 -13.99
CA VAL A 130 -0.11 7.50 -13.88
C VAL A 130 -1.23 8.44 -14.31
N SER A 131 -1.42 9.48 -13.51
CA SER A 131 -2.39 10.54 -13.79
C SER A 131 -1.74 11.90 -13.59
N ARG A 132 -2.17 12.85 -14.41
CA ARG A 132 -1.64 14.22 -14.37
C ARG A 132 -1.85 14.86 -13.00
N GLY A 133 -0.79 15.44 -12.46
CA GLY A 133 -0.85 16.17 -11.19
C GLY A 133 -1.17 15.31 -9.96
N SER A 134 -1.11 13.98 -10.09
CA SER A 134 -1.38 13.03 -9.01
C SER A 134 -0.14 12.21 -8.66
N GLY A 135 -0.23 11.49 -7.54
CA GLY A 135 0.69 10.40 -7.26
C GLY A 135 0.58 9.30 -8.32
N VAL A 136 1.65 8.53 -8.47
CA VAL A 136 1.64 7.30 -9.27
C VAL A 136 1.22 6.13 -8.40
N LEU A 137 0.42 5.22 -8.93
CA LEU A 137 0.18 3.91 -8.32
C LEU A 137 1.10 2.91 -9.02
N VAL A 138 2.00 2.30 -8.27
CA VAL A 138 2.96 1.32 -8.78
C VAL A 138 2.82 0.03 -8.00
N GLU A 139 2.77 -1.09 -8.72
CA GLU A 139 2.73 -2.44 -8.16
C GLU A 139 3.62 -3.37 -8.99
N ALA A 140 3.86 -4.57 -8.47
CA ALA A 140 4.58 -5.61 -9.20
C ALA A 140 3.77 -6.90 -9.31
N ASN A 141 3.99 -7.67 -10.36
CA ASN A 141 3.52 -9.05 -10.44
C ASN A 141 4.73 -9.99 -10.45
N GLY A 142 4.76 -10.97 -9.55
CA GLY A 142 5.86 -11.92 -9.42
C GLY A 142 7.20 -11.33 -8.94
N LEU A 143 7.21 -10.08 -8.45
CA LEU A 143 8.36 -9.38 -7.87
C LEU A 143 7.90 -8.61 -6.62
N SER A 144 8.83 -8.06 -5.85
CA SER A 144 8.50 -7.08 -4.81
C SER A 144 8.04 -5.76 -5.43
N SER A 145 7.00 -5.15 -4.85
CA SER A 145 6.50 -3.86 -5.31
C SER A 145 7.59 -2.79 -5.14
N PRO A 146 7.96 -2.08 -6.22
CA PRO A 146 9.05 -1.11 -6.17
C PRO A 146 8.60 0.17 -5.48
N PHE A 147 9.55 0.89 -4.90
CA PHE A 147 9.35 2.27 -4.46
C PHE A 147 9.96 3.21 -5.51
N VAL A 148 9.20 4.21 -5.92
CA VAL A 148 9.65 5.27 -6.83
C VAL A 148 9.27 6.65 -6.28
N ASP A 149 10.15 7.62 -6.45
CA ASP A 149 9.94 9.03 -6.12
C ASP A 149 9.19 9.79 -7.23
N ALA A 150 9.26 9.29 -8.47
CA ALA A 150 8.54 9.84 -9.61
C ALA A 150 7.02 9.90 -9.38
N ASN A 151 6.39 10.91 -9.98
CA ASN A 151 4.95 11.14 -9.91
C ASN A 151 4.49 11.90 -11.15
N GLY A 152 3.17 12.08 -11.31
CA GLY A 152 2.58 12.78 -12.45
C GLY A 152 2.71 14.30 -12.43
N MET A 153 3.59 14.88 -11.60
CA MET A 153 3.77 16.33 -11.50
C MET A 153 4.74 16.87 -12.55
N GLY A 154 4.40 18.05 -13.10
CA GLY A 154 5.20 18.76 -14.09
C GLY A 154 4.63 18.64 -15.50
N ARG A 155 5.52 18.71 -16.51
CA ARG A 155 5.14 18.45 -17.90
C ARG A 155 4.86 16.95 -18.09
N PRO A 156 3.76 16.55 -18.73
CA PRO A 156 3.38 15.13 -18.88
C PRO A 156 4.49 14.23 -19.41
N GLY A 157 5.16 14.61 -20.51
CA GLY A 157 6.26 13.81 -21.08
C GLY A 157 7.44 13.66 -20.12
N ASP A 158 7.85 14.75 -19.46
CA ASP A 158 8.96 14.74 -18.49
C ASP A 158 8.62 13.94 -17.22
N ALA A 159 7.36 13.90 -16.82
CA ALA A 159 6.88 13.14 -15.67
C ALA A 159 6.86 11.63 -15.99
N LEU A 160 6.33 11.27 -17.15
CA LEU A 160 6.27 9.89 -17.61
C LEU A 160 7.68 9.33 -17.87
N LEU A 161 8.56 10.10 -18.53
CA LEU A 161 9.96 9.71 -18.75
C LEU A 161 10.70 9.44 -17.43
N ARG A 162 10.57 10.35 -16.46
CA ARG A 162 11.20 10.17 -15.13
C ARG A 162 10.73 8.89 -14.45
N LEU A 163 9.44 8.58 -14.55
CA LEU A 163 8.87 7.37 -13.96
C LEU A 163 9.45 6.10 -14.61
N VAL A 164 9.46 6.01 -15.94
CA VAL A 164 9.96 4.81 -16.63
C VAL A 164 11.47 4.65 -16.45
N GLU A 165 12.23 5.76 -16.43
CA GLU A 165 13.66 5.74 -16.13
C GLU A 165 13.93 5.21 -14.73
N GLU A 166 13.17 5.67 -13.73
CA GLU A 166 13.31 5.21 -12.35
C GLU A 166 12.92 3.73 -12.22
N LEU A 167 11.77 3.32 -12.77
CA LEU A 167 11.33 1.92 -12.78
C LEU A 167 12.32 0.97 -13.47
N SER A 168 12.89 1.39 -14.61
CA SER A 168 13.86 0.57 -15.36
C SER A 168 15.16 0.30 -14.58
N GLN A 169 15.46 1.14 -13.58
CA GLN A 169 16.64 1.02 -12.73
C GLN A 169 16.38 0.21 -11.45
N VAL A 170 15.12 -0.10 -11.13
CA VAL A 170 14.79 -0.89 -9.94
C VAL A 170 15.20 -2.34 -10.15
N PRO A 171 16.13 -2.89 -9.35
CA PRO A 171 16.53 -4.29 -9.47
C PRO A 171 15.32 -5.22 -9.26
N PRO A 172 15.18 -6.30 -10.06
CA PRO A 172 14.13 -7.29 -9.82
C PRO A 172 14.42 -8.04 -8.52
N GLU A 173 13.64 -7.73 -7.48
CA GLU A 173 13.69 -8.44 -6.21
C GLU A 173 12.55 -9.47 -6.13
N PRO A 174 12.82 -10.69 -5.64
CA PRO A 174 11.75 -11.66 -5.44
C PRO A 174 10.69 -11.09 -4.48
N PRO A 175 9.43 -11.55 -4.58
CA PRO A 175 8.39 -11.14 -3.63
C PRO A 175 8.86 -11.37 -2.20
N TYR A 176 8.72 -10.36 -1.35
CA TYR A 176 9.03 -10.49 0.07
C TYR A 176 8.14 -11.59 0.68
N ASP A 177 8.75 -12.71 1.08
CA ASP A 177 8.07 -13.87 1.65
C ASP A 177 7.56 -13.62 3.07
N GLY A 178 7.85 -12.44 3.63
CA GLY A 178 7.25 -11.98 4.86
C GLY A 178 7.58 -12.89 6.03
N GLU A 179 8.85 -13.31 6.16
CA GLU A 179 9.39 -13.73 7.45
C GLU A 179 9.28 -12.56 8.45
N GLY A 180 8.07 -12.38 9.00
CA GLY A 180 7.69 -11.43 10.05
C GLY A 180 8.15 -9.99 9.83
N SER A 181 7.24 -9.05 9.57
CA SER A 181 7.56 -7.66 9.85
C SER A 181 7.78 -7.52 11.37
N ASP A 182 9.01 -7.74 11.82
CA ASP A 182 9.51 -7.51 13.16
C ASP A 182 9.65 -6.00 13.39
N TYR A 183 8.63 -5.23 12.98
CA TYR A 183 8.55 -3.80 13.24
C TYR A 183 8.65 -3.53 14.76
N TRP A 184 8.19 -4.50 15.56
CA TRP A 184 8.35 -4.53 17.00
C TRP A 184 9.48 -5.47 17.48
N GLY A 185 10.49 -5.77 16.67
CA GLY A 185 11.63 -6.63 17.06
C GLY A 185 11.21 -8.02 17.57
N GLY A 186 10.21 -8.62 16.93
CA GLY A 186 9.63 -9.89 17.34
C GLY A 186 8.86 -9.82 18.67
N PRO A 187 8.68 -10.96 19.37
CA PRO A 187 7.94 -11.02 20.63
C PRO A 187 8.48 -10.07 21.72
N GLY A 188 9.78 -9.78 21.69
CA GLY A 188 10.47 -8.95 22.67
C GLY A 188 10.05 -7.47 22.62
N GLY A 189 10.06 -6.84 21.44
CA GLY A 189 9.64 -5.44 21.34
C GLY A 189 8.12 -5.27 21.32
N GLY A 190 7.34 -6.30 20.96
CA GLY A 190 5.88 -6.32 21.21
C GLY A 190 5.55 -6.21 22.71
N LEU A 191 6.31 -6.91 23.55
CA LEU A 191 6.23 -6.80 25.02
C LEU A 191 6.61 -5.39 25.51
N LEU A 192 7.70 -4.82 25.00
CA LEU A 192 8.13 -3.47 25.38
C LEU A 192 7.11 -2.40 24.96
N ALA A 193 6.53 -2.52 23.76
CA ALA A 193 5.47 -1.65 23.27
C ALA A 193 4.23 -1.75 24.17
N GLY A 194 3.82 -2.98 24.54
CA GLY A 194 2.72 -3.20 25.47
C GLY A 194 2.95 -2.52 26.83
N VAL A 195 4.14 -2.66 27.41
CA VAL A 195 4.51 -1.99 28.67
C VAL A 195 4.47 -0.47 28.52
N LEU A 196 4.98 0.07 27.42
CA LEU A 196 4.96 1.49 27.13
C LEU A 196 3.52 2.04 27.06
N PHE A 197 2.63 1.37 26.32
CA PHE A 197 1.23 1.79 26.20
C PHE A 197 0.48 1.72 27.53
N VAL A 198 0.71 0.69 28.34
CA VAL A 198 0.13 0.60 29.69
C VAL A 198 0.65 1.75 30.57
N GLY A 199 1.96 2.04 30.51
CA GLY A 199 2.57 3.14 31.24
C GLY A 199 2.00 4.50 30.85
N LEU A 200 1.88 4.78 29.56
CA LEU A 200 1.32 6.02 29.03
C LEU A 200 -0.17 6.16 29.36
N GLY A 201 -0.96 5.08 29.18
CA GLY A 201 -2.37 5.06 29.52
C GLY A 201 -2.61 5.33 31.01
N TYR A 202 -1.80 4.72 31.88
CA TYR A 202 -1.86 4.99 33.32
C TYR A 202 -1.47 6.44 33.65
N ALA A 203 -0.37 6.94 33.08
CA ALA A 203 0.07 8.32 33.29
C ALA A 203 -0.97 9.36 32.82
N ALA A 204 -1.75 9.06 31.77
CA ALA A 204 -2.83 9.91 31.29
C ALA A 204 -4.11 9.81 32.14
N LEU A 205 -4.46 8.61 32.65
CA LEU A 205 -5.66 8.39 33.45
C LEU A 205 -5.58 9.03 34.85
N VAL A 206 -4.42 8.99 35.50
CA VAL A 206 -4.21 9.55 36.86
C VAL A 206 -4.62 11.03 36.98
N PRO A 207 -4.17 11.96 36.12
CA PRO A 207 -4.57 13.36 36.20
C PRO A 207 -6.05 13.58 35.88
N VAL A 208 -6.64 12.81 34.96
CA VAL A 208 -8.08 12.88 34.64
C VAL A 208 -8.93 12.50 35.85
N VAL A 209 -8.63 11.37 36.50
CA VAL A 209 -9.34 10.92 37.71
C VAL A 209 -9.16 11.93 38.84
N TRP A 210 -7.97 12.51 38.99
CA TRP A 210 -7.69 13.55 40.00
C TRP A 210 -8.49 14.84 39.74
N LEU A 211 -8.57 15.29 38.49
CA LEU A 211 -9.36 16.47 38.07
C LEU A 211 -10.85 16.25 38.30
N VAL A 212 -11.42 15.14 37.85
CA VAL A 212 -12.83 14.79 38.08
C VAL A 212 -13.14 14.71 39.58
N GLY A 213 -12.25 14.11 40.36
CA GLY A 213 -12.38 14.03 41.82
C GLY A 213 -12.33 15.40 42.53
N LYS A 214 -11.74 16.44 41.92
CA LYS A 214 -11.78 17.82 42.42
C LYS A 214 -13.08 18.55 42.08
N VAL A 215 -13.65 18.31 40.90
CA VAL A 215 -14.89 18.99 40.45
C VAL A 215 -16.13 18.48 41.19
N VAL A 216 -16.11 17.22 41.63
CA VAL A 216 -17.23 16.58 42.34
C VAL A 216 -17.21 16.86 43.86
N ARG A 217 -16.22 17.58 44.37
CA ARG A 217 -16.12 18.00 45.79
C ARG A 217 -16.48 19.47 45.95
#